data_AF-A0A0R2U5E0-F1
#
_entry.id   AF-A0A0R2U5E0-F1
#
_cell.length_a   1.000
_cell.length_b   1.000
_cell.length_c   1.000
_cell.angle_alpha   90.00
_cell.angle_beta   90.00
_cell.angle_gamma   90.00
#
_symmetry.space_group_name_H-M   'P 1'
#
loop_
_entity.id
_entity.type
_entity.pdbx_description
1 polymer ?
#
loop_
_entity_poly.entity_id
_entity_poly.type
_entity_poly.pdbx_seq_one_letter_code
_entity_poly.pdbx_strand_id
1 'polypeptide(L)'
;MWLDLFIAGTCLWISYYDVKFHLIRNIDLLVLLIAISLQSIGNLKYALSSLGVYISINIVARGKIGAGDIKLSFVIGFLMNSFSQVTNAILIAWIIGGMYSLARRDQAIPFAPFMILGTYFVKIL
;
A
#
# COMPACT_ATOMS: atom_id res chain seq x y z
N MET A 1 -15.62 -8.15 10.90
CA MET A 1 -15.83 -6.93 11.73
C MET A 1 -14.66 -6.64 12.66
N TRP A 2 -14.36 -7.48 13.68
CA TRP A 2 -13.22 -7.24 14.58
C TRP A 2 -11.86 -7.28 13.87
N LEU A 3 -11.69 -8.21 12.95
CA LEU A 3 -10.45 -8.37 12.16
C LEU A 3 -10.27 -7.20 11.17
N ASP A 4 -11.35 -6.72 10.55
CA ASP A 4 -11.31 -5.54 9.67
C ASP A 4 -10.90 -4.26 10.41
N LEU A 5 -11.41 -4.06 11.63
CA LEU A 5 -11.02 -2.94 12.50
C LEU A 5 -9.54 -3.03 12.88
N PHE A 6 -9.03 -4.23 13.15
CA PHE A 6 -7.61 -4.45 13.43
C PHE A 6 -6.72 -4.16 12.21
N ILE A 7 -7.13 -4.61 11.02
CA ILE A 7 -6.42 -4.30 9.76
C ILE A 7 -6.44 -2.80 9.48
N ALA A 8 -7.58 -2.12 9.68
CA ALA A 8 -7.66 -0.67 9.53
C ALA A 8 -6.77 0.06 10.53
N GLY A 9 -6.76 -0.37 11.80
CA GLY A 9 -5.91 0.21 12.84
C GLY A 9 -4.42 0.05 12.56
N THR A 10 -3.99 -1.13 12.10
CA THR A 10 -2.59 -1.40 11.72
C THR A 10 -2.19 -0.62 10.46
N CYS A 11 -3.08 -0.47 9.48
CA CYS A 11 -2.87 0.41 8.33
C CYS A 11 -2.69 1.88 8.77
N LEU A 12 -3.54 2.40 9.65
CA LEU A 12 -3.40 3.77 10.19
C LEU A 12 -2.08 3.94 10.96
N TRP A 13 -1.67 2.93 11.71
CA TRP A 13 -0.39 2.94 12.44
C TRP A 13 0.81 3.00 11.49
N ILE A 14 0.82 2.15 10.45
CA ILE A 14 1.86 2.15 9.41
C ILE A 14 1.89 3.50 8.70
N SER A 15 0.72 4.03 8.34
CA SER A 15 0.60 5.35 7.70
C SER A 15 1.14 6.47 8.59
N TYR A 16 0.85 6.45 9.90
CA TYR A 16 1.37 7.45 10.84
C TYR A 16 2.89 7.32 11.03
N TYR A 17 3.40 6.09 11.12
CA TYR A 17 4.83 5.83 11.22
C TYR A 17 5.59 6.28 9.96
N ASP A 18 5.03 6.02 8.78
CA ASP A 18 5.61 6.43 7.52
C ASP A 18 5.68 7.96 7.40
N VAL A 19 4.62 8.67 7.79
CA VAL A 19 4.61 10.15 7.80
C VAL A 19 5.62 10.74 8.79
N LYS A 20 5.81 10.10 9.96
CA LYS A 20 6.66 10.65 11.02
C LYS A 20 8.14 10.28 10.89
N PHE A 21 8.43 9.08 10.38
CA PHE A 21 9.78 8.52 10.38
C PHE A 21 10.28 8.11 8.98
N HIS A 22 9.45 8.25 7.93
CA HIS A 22 9.77 7.83 6.55
C HIS A 22 10.27 6.37 6.46
N LEU A 23 9.80 5.52 7.38
CA LEU A 23 10.27 4.16 7.58
C LEU A 23 9.09 3.25 7.86
N ILE A 24 9.00 2.17 7.08
CA ILE A 24 8.04 1.09 7.30
C ILE A 24 8.75 -0.07 7.98
N ARG A 25 8.33 -0.41 9.21
CA ARG A 25 8.91 -1.52 9.96
C ARG A 25 8.44 -2.85 9.38
N ASN A 26 9.38 -3.78 9.18
CA ASN A 26 9.05 -5.13 8.72
C ASN A 26 8.11 -5.87 9.69
N ILE A 27 8.16 -5.56 10.98
CA ILE A 27 7.28 -6.17 11.99
C ILE A 27 5.82 -5.76 11.76
N ASP A 28 5.56 -4.47 11.51
CA ASP A 28 4.20 -3.98 11.27
C ASP A 28 3.62 -4.56 9.97
N LEU A 29 4.46 -4.69 8.93
CA LEU A 29 4.10 -5.38 7.68
C LEU A 29 3.77 -6.86 7.89
N LEU A 30 4.54 -7.55 8.73
CA LEU A 30 4.35 -8.97 9.02
C LEU A 30 3.04 -9.19 9.81
N VAL A 31 2.76 -8.32 10.78
CA VAL A 31 1.48 -8.33 11.52
C VAL A 31 0.31 -8.09 10.56
N LEU A 32 0.42 -7.12 9.66
CA LEU A 32 -0.60 -6.82 8.65
C LEU A 32 -0.81 -8.01 7.70
N LEU A 33 0.28 -8.64 7.24
CA LEU A 33 0.22 -9.79 6.35
C LEU A 33 -0.46 -10.99 7.01
N ILE A 34 -0.12 -11.29 8.27
CA ILE A 34 -0.77 -12.38 9.02
C ILE A 34 -2.28 -12.10 9.15
N ALA A 35 -2.65 -10.88 9.55
CA ALA A 35 -4.05 -10.50 9.71
C ALA A 35 -4.84 -10.64 8.40
N ILE A 36 -4.27 -10.19 7.27
CA ILE A 36 -4.93 -10.29 5.97
C ILE A 36 -4.96 -11.73 5.45
N SER A 37 -3.91 -12.52 5.69
CA SER A 37 -3.85 -13.93 5.28
C SER A 37 -4.93 -14.78 5.95
N LEU A 38 -5.31 -14.46 7.20
CA LEU A 38 -6.42 -15.09 7.90
C LEU A 38 -7.78 -14.77 7.26
N GLN A 39 -7.87 -13.68 6.50
CA GLN A 39 -9.12 -13.22 5.88
C GLN A 39 -9.25 -13.59 4.40
N SER A 40 -8.15 -13.58 3.63
CA SER A 40 -8.20 -13.84 2.19
C SER A 40 -6.98 -14.60 1.66
N ILE A 41 -7.04 -15.92 1.76
CA ILE A 41 -6.01 -16.85 1.27
C ILE A 41 -6.01 -16.94 -0.27
N GLY A 42 -7.14 -16.65 -0.92
CA GLY A 42 -7.34 -16.82 -2.37
C GLY A 42 -6.80 -15.70 -3.27
N ASN A 43 -6.43 -14.55 -2.70
CA ASN A 43 -6.12 -13.33 -3.45
C ASN A 43 -4.64 -13.15 -3.83
N LEU A 44 -3.84 -14.22 -3.75
CA LEU A 44 -2.41 -14.20 -4.04
C LEU A 44 -2.11 -13.66 -5.46
N LYS A 45 -2.98 -13.94 -6.44
CA LYS A 45 -2.86 -13.44 -7.81
C LYS A 45 -2.85 -11.91 -7.87
N TYR A 46 -3.67 -11.25 -7.06
CA TYR A 46 -3.77 -9.80 -7.01
C TYR A 46 -2.59 -9.17 -6.26
N ALA A 47 -2.13 -9.81 -5.20
CA ALA A 47 -0.91 -9.42 -4.48
C ALA A 47 0.35 -9.49 -5.35
N LEU A 48 0.48 -10.55 -6.17
CA LEU A 48 1.55 -10.64 -7.16
C LEU A 48 1.43 -9.58 -8.25
N SER A 49 0.21 -9.30 -8.71
CA SER A 49 -0.03 -8.24 -9.70
C SER A 49 0.36 -6.86 -9.17
N SER A 50 -0.03 -6.50 -7.94
CA SER A 50 0.33 -5.21 -7.35
C SER A 50 1.84 -5.09 -7.15
N LEU A 51 2.48 -6.14 -6.61
CA LEU A 51 3.93 -6.20 -6.45
C LEU A 51 4.64 -6.03 -7.80
N GLY A 52 4.19 -6.72 -8.85
CA GLY A 52 4.77 -6.61 -10.18
C GLY A 52 4.73 -5.19 -10.75
N VAL A 53 3.63 -4.47 -10.54
CA VAL A 53 3.51 -3.06 -10.94
C VAL A 53 4.49 -2.19 -10.15
N TYR A 54 4.54 -2.32 -8.82
CA TYR A 54 5.46 -1.51 -8.01
C TYR A 54 6.94 -1.79 -8.29
N ILE A 55 7.30 -3.05 -8.59
CA ILE A 55 8.66 -3.38 -9.04
C ILE A 55 8.95 -2.72 -10.40
N SER A 56 8.02 -2.78 -11.34
CA SER A 56 8.18 -2.16 -12.67
C SER A 56 8.42 -0.66 -12.54
N ILE A 57 7.62 0.01 -11.70
CA ILE A 57 7.80 1.44 -11.42
C ILE A 57 9.14 1.67 -10.70
N ASN A 58 9.55 0.82 -9.76
CA ASN A 58 10.84 0.98 -9.07
C ASN A 58 12.03 0.87 -10.02
N ILE A 59 11.95 -0.01 -11.03
CA ILE A 59 12.96 -0.13 -12.08
C ILE A 59 13.03 1.17 -12.90
N VAL A 60 11.88 1.70 -13.33
CA VAL A 60 11.79 2.98 -14.06
C VAL A 60 12.31 4.15 -13.21
N ALA A 61 11.99 4.16 -11.92
CA ALA A 61 12.39 5.16 -10.95
C ALA A 61 13.85 5.00 -10.48
N ARG A 62 14.61 4.03 -11.02
CA ARG A 62 16.01 3.73 -10.65
C ARG A 62 16.22 3.46 -9.16
N GLY A 63 15.30 2.73 -8.52
CA GLY A 63 15.45 2.35 -7.11
C GLY A 63 15.08 3.44 -6.12
N LYS A 64 14.49 4.56 -6.57
CA LYS A 64 14.09 5.67 -5.68
C LYS A 64 12.84 5.37 -4.85
N ILE A 65 12.13 4.27 -5.11
CA ILE A 65 10.95 3.88 -4.33
C ILE A 65 11.42 3.14 -3.08
N GLY A 66 10.83 3.48 -1.93
CA GLY A 66 11.13 2.84 -0.67
C GLY A 66 10.89 1.33 -0.74
N ALA A 67 11.86 0.54 -0.30
CA ALA A 67 11.69 -0.92 -0.20
C ALA A 67 10.51 -1.30 0.71
N GLY A 68 10.15 -0.43 1.65
CA GLY A 68 8.93 -0.54 2.46
C GLY A 68 7.66 -0.49 1.62
N ASP A 69 7.54 0.48 0.71
CA ASP A 69 6.34 0.67 -0.13
C ASP A 69 6.10 -0.52 -1.06
N ILE A 70 7.18 -1.09 -1.60
CA ILE A 70 7.11 -2.29 -2.44
C ILE A 70 6.56 -3.47 -1.62
N LYS A 71 7.04 -3.67 -0.39
CA LYS A 71 6.52 -4.72 0.49
C LYS A 71 5.07 -4.45 0.89
N LEU A 72 4.73 -3.20 1.21
CA LEU A 72 3.36 -2.81 1.52
C LEU A 72 2.44 -3.15 0.36
N SER A 73 2.84 -2.85 -0.89
CA SER A 73 2.06 -3.11 -2.10
C SER A 73 1.64 -4.57 -2.25
N PHE A 74 2.50 -5.50 -1.81
CA PHE A 74 2.21 -6.92 -1.79
C PHE A 74 1.14 -7.25 -0.75
N VAL A 75 1.30 -6.72 0.47
CA VAL A 75 0.38 -6.98 1.58
C VAL A 75 -1.01 -6.41 1.30
N ILE A 76 -1.10 -5.17 0.82
CA ILE A 76 -2.39 -4.54 0.47
C ILE A 76 -3.05 -5.18 -0.75
N GLY A 77 -2.28 -5.82 -1.64
CA GLY A 77 -2.83 -6.49 -2.81
C GLY A 77 -3.70 -7.71 -2.48
N PHE A 78 -3.53 -8.33 -1.30
CA PHE A 78 -4.43 -9.38 -0.82
C PHE A 78 -5.84 -8.89 -0.48
N LEU A 79 -6.00 -7.59 -0.18
CA LEU A 79 -7.31 -6.99 0.09
C LEU A 79 -8.15 -6.78 -1.18
N MET A 80 -7.55 -6.94 -2.36
CA MET A 80 -8.21 -6.75 -3.65
C MET A 80 -8.87 -8.04 -4.14
N ASN A 81 -10.03 -7.91 -4.77
CA ASN A 81 -10.79 -9.04 -5.33
C ASN A 81 -10.83 -9.05 -6.85
N SER A 82 -10.29 -8.03 -7.54
CA SER A 82 -10.20 -7.98 -9.00
C SER A 82 -9.00 -7.17 -9.51
N PHE A 83 -8.59 -7.42 -10.76
CA PHE A 83 -7.54 -6.65 -11.42
C PHE A 83 -7.91 -5.18 -11.65
N SER A 84 -9.20 -4.91 -11.91
CA SER A 84 -9.71 -3.53 -12.00
C SER A 84 -9.49 -2.78 -10.68
N GLN A 85 -9.76 -3.44 -9.55
CA GLN A 85 -9.52 -2.85 -8.23
C GLN A 85 -8.02 -2.57 -7.98
N VAL A 86 -7.13 -3.51 -8.34
CA VAL A 86 -5.68 -3.29 -8.22
C VAL A 86 -5.24 -2.06 -9.02
N THR A 87 -5.63 -1.98 -10.29
CA THR A 87 -5.24 -0.84 -11.16
C THR A 87 -5.81 0.48 -10.69
N ASN A 88 -7.09 0.53 -10.31
CA ASN A 88 -7.72 1.74 -9.77
C ASN A 88 -7.08 2.20 -8.46
N ALA A 89 -6.76 1.28 -7.55
CA ALA A 89 -6.13 1.61 -6.28
C ALA A 89 -4.74 2.22 -6.49
N ILE A 90 -3.97 1.67 -7.44
CA ILE A 90 -2.67 2.21 -7.84
C ILE A 90 -2.86 3.60 -8.45
N LEU A 91 -3.74 3.76 -9.44
CA LEU A 91 -3.97 5.06 -10.08
C LEU A 91 -4.35 6.15 -9.06
N ILE A 92 -5.28 5.86 -8.15
CA ILE A 92 -5.69 6.79 -7.09
C ILE A 92 -4.51 7.15 -6.19
N ALA A 93 -3.73 6.16 -5.75
CA ALA A 93 -2.55 6.39 -4.91
C ALA A 93 -1.52 7.29 -5.61
N TRP A 94 -1.28 7.07 -6.91
CA TRP A 94 -0.35 7.85 -7.71
C TRP A 94 -0.84 9.26 -8.02
N ILE A 95 -2.13 9.44 -8.30
CA ILE A 95 -2.73 10.77 -8.53
C ILE A 95 -2.62 11.60 -7.24
N ILE A 96 -3.06 11.04 -6.10
CA ILE A 96 -3.03 11.76 -4.82
C ILE A 96 -1.59 12.00 -4.36
N GLY A 97 -0.74 10.97 -4.41
CA GLY A 97 0.67 11.09 -4.04
C GLY A 97 1.45 12.04 -4.94
N GLY A 98 1.15 12.04 -6.25
CA GLY A 98 1.73 12.97 -7.22
C GLY A 98 1.27 14.41 -6.99
N MET A 99 -0.02 14.65 -6.76
CA MET A 99 -0.52 15.97 -6.36
C MET A 99 0.12 16.47 -5.07
N TYR A 100 0.28 15.59 -4.08
CA TYR A 100 0.97 15.91 -2.83
C TYR A 100 2.45 16.28 -3.06
N SER A 101 3.14 15.57 -3.96
CA SER A 101 4.53 15.88 -4.36
C SER A 101 4.68 17.25 -5.03
N LEU A 102 3.67 17.69 -5.77
CA LEU A 102 3.67 18.99 -6.43
C LEU A 102 3.43 20.11 -5.41
N ALA A 103 2.58 19.87 -4.41
CA ALA A 103 2.27 20.81 -3.35
C ALA A 103 3.40 20.95 -2.31
N ARG A 104 4.12 19.85 -2.00
CA ARG A 104 5.27 19.83 -1.10
C ARG A 104 6.51 19.31 -1.81
N ARG A 105 7.49 20.19 -2.02
CA ARG A 105 8.83 19.86 -2.55
C ARG A 105 9.74 19.20 -1.50
N ASP A 106 9.18 18.35 -0.64
CA ASP A 106 9.98 17.59 0.32
C ASP A 106 10.74 16.46 -0.39
N GLN A 107 11.99 16.22 0.04
CA GLN A 107 12.88 15.23 -0.61
C GLN A 107 12.41 13.78 -0.42
N ALA A 108 11.60 13.50 0.59
CA ALA A 108 11.07 12.19 0.90
C ALA A 108 9.55 12.28 1.16
N ILE A 109 8.77 11.58 0.36
CA ILE A 109 7.30 11.58 0.46
C ILE A 109 6.87 10.25 1.06
N PRO A 110 6.13 10.25 2.19
CA PRO A 110 5.57 9.05 2.75
C PRO A 110 4.45 8.55 1.82
N PHE A 111 4.69 7.46 1.09
CA PHE A 111 3.78 6.98 0.05
C PHE A 111 2.76 5.95 0.59
N ALA A 112 3.05 5.31 1.72
CA ALA A 112 2.15 4.38 2.40
C ALA A 112 0.73 4.92 2.68
N PRO A 113 0.52 6.16 3.20
CA PRO A 113 -0.83 6.71 3.39
C PRO A 113 -1.67 6.69 2.12
N PHE A 114 -1.09 7.08 0.98
CA PHE A 114 -1.82 7.18 -0.28
C PHE A 114 -2.17 5.81 -0.84
N MET A 115 -1.29 4.82 -0.68
CA MET A 115 -1.55 3.43 -1.03
C MET A 115 -2.72 2.85 -0.23
N ILE A 116 -2.73 3.09 1.08
CA ILE A 116 -3.80 2.61 1.97
C ILE A 116 -5.12 3.30 1.65
N LEU A 117 -5.11 4.62 1.41
CA LEU A 117 -6.32 5.34 1.03
C LEU A 117 -6.91 4.82 -0.29
N GLY A 118 -6.06 4.61 -1.31
CA GLY A 118 -6.50 4.07 -2.59
C GLY A 118 -7.12 2.69 -2.47
N THR A 119 -6.57 1.81 -1.63
CA THR A 119 -7.10 0.46 -1.44
C THR A 119 -8.45 0.45 -0.74
N TYR A 120 -8.63 1.26 0.32
CA TYR A 120 -9.91 1.36 1.01
C TYR A 120 -10.98 2.02 0.15
N PHE A 121 -10.63 3.04 -0.63
CA PHE A 121 -11.57 3.71 -1.52
C PHE A 121 -12.16 2.75 -2.55
N VAL A 122 -11.32 1.91 -3.13
CA VAL A 122 -11.72 0.90 -4.11
C VAL A 122 -12.43 -0.31 -3.50
N LYS A 123 -12.18 -0.61 -2.22
CA LYS A 123 -12.89 -1.68 -1.51
C LYS A 123 -14.33 -1.31 -1.15
N ILE A 124 -14.61 -0.02 -0.98
CA ILE A 124 -15.95 0.51 -0.67
C ILE A 124 -16.82 0.64 -1.94
N LEU A 125 -16.18 0.78 -3.10
CA LEU A 125 -16.79 1.07 -4.40
C LEU A 125 -17.08 -0.23 -5.18
#